data_AF-A0AAR2KI58-F1
#
_entry.id   AF-A0AAR2KI58-F1
#
_cell.length_a   1.000
_cell.length_b   1.000
_cell.length_c   1.000
_cell.angle_alpha   90.00
_cell.angle_beta   90.00
_cell.angle_gamma   90.00
#
_symmetry.space_group_name_H-M   'P 1'
#
loop_
_entity.id
_entity.type
_entity.pdbx_description
1 polymer ?
#
loop_
_entity_poly.entity_id
_entity_poly.type
_entity_poly.pdbx_seq_one_letter_code
_entity_poly.pdbx_strand_id
1 'polypeptide(L)'
;RSNKARSAYVAMEPRDALDYACVKNAILQKFEISPETYRLRFRNDVVGEDESPRELYVRIKGLYEKWMLPNTKTKEQIGETIILEQFLKVVNPDLRSWILERGPSSAAEAAKMAEPRFTTERPFPCAQDEREACTSNTDST
;
A
#
# COMPACT_ATOMS: atom_id res chain seq x y z
N ARG A 1 15.12 24.12 15.41
CA ARG A 1 14.88 22.78 14.79
C ARG A 1 15.67 21.74 15.58
N SER A 2 15.20 20.48 15.68
CA SER A 2 15.94 19.29 16.20
C SER A 2 15.66 18.81 17.64
N ASN A 3 14.41 18.42 17.93
CA ASN A 3 14.11 17.42 18.99
C ASN A 3 13.30 16.21 18.48
N LYS A 4 13.05 16.14 17.16
CA LYS A 4 12.24 15.06 16.56
C LYS A 4 12.89 13.68 16.74
N ALA A 5 14.20 13.56 16.50
CA ALA A 5 14.93 12.31 16.68
C ALA A 5 14.86 11.79 18.13
N ARG A 6 15.14 12.67 19.12
CA ARG A 6 15.05 12.34 20.54
C ARG A 6 13.62 11.93 20.93
N SER A 7 12.61 12.65 20.44
CA SER A 7 11.21 12.30 20.67
C SER A 7 10.82 10.94 20.07
N ALA A 8 11.34 10.59 18.90
CA ALA A 8 11.11 9.27 18.30
C ALA A 8 11.70 8.16 19.17
N TYR A 9 12.97 8.32 19.59
CA TYR A 9 13.67 7.35 20.43
C TYR A 9 12.99 7.14 21.79
N VAL A 10 12.59 8.23 22.46
CA VAL A 10 11.92 8.15 23.77
C VAL A 10 10.52 7.51 23.68
N ALA A 11 9.88 7.54 22.52
CA ALA A 11 8.57 6.93 22.32
C ALA A 11 8.62 5.42 21.99
N MET A 12 9.81 4.85 21.81
CA MET A 12 9.97 3.43 21.50
C MET A 12 9.98 2.55 22.76
N GLU A 13 9.58 1.28 22.64
CA GLU A 13 9.82 0.32 23.72
C GLU A 13 11.33 0.10 23.94
N PRO A 14 11.79 -0.11 25.19
CA PRO A 14 13.20 -0.34 25.49
C PRO A 14 13.84 -1.50 24.71
N ARG A 15 13.05 -2.52 24.35
CA ARG A 15 13.51 -3.67 23.55
C ARG A 15 13.78 -3.27 22.10
N ASP A 16 12.90 -2.48 21.49
CA ASP A 16 13.05 -1.99 20.12
C ASP A 16 14.16 -0.93 20.02
N ALA A 17 14.42 -0.19 21.10
CA ALA A 17 15.47 0.83 21.15
C ALA A 17 16.89 0.27 21.10
N LEU A 18 17.05 -1.05 21.29
CA LEU A 18 18.32 -1.77 21.15
C LEU A 18 18.54 -2.27 19.72
N ASP A 19 17.50 -2.29 18.88
CA ASP A 19 17.60 -2.65 17.47
C ASP A 19 17.79 -1.39 16.61
N TYR A 20 18.93 -1.31 15.94
CA TYR A 20 19.25 -0.21 15.03
C TYR A 20 18.21 -0.03 13.92
N ALA A 21 17.66 -1.12 13.38
CA ALA A 21 16.66 -1.06 12.33
C ALA A 21 15.36 -0.41 12.84
N CYS A 22 14.90 -0.79 14.03
CA CYS A 22 13.74 -0.19 14.68
C CYS A 22 13.97 1.30 14.99
N VAL A 23 15.13 1.66 15.55
CA VAL A 23 15.48 3.06 15.84
C VAL A 23 15.55 3.90 14.56
N LYS A 24 16.21 3.37 13.52
CA LYS A 24 16.31 4.04 12.22
C LYS A 24 14.92 4.29 11.63
N ASN A 25 14.05 3.28 11.63
CA ASN A 25 12.70 3.39 11.09
C ASN A 25 11.85 4.39 11.88
N ALA A 26 11.87 4.33 13.22
CA ALA A 26 11.13 5.26 14.07
C ALA A 26 11.57 6.72 13.87
N ILE A 27 12.88 6.95 13.75
CA ILE A 27 13.42 8.28 13.44
C ILE A 27 12.97 8.72 12.05
N LEU A 28 13.16 7.90 11.00
CA LEU A 28 12.76 8.23 9.64
C LEU A 28 11.26 8.55 9.56
N GLN A 29 10.42 7.77 10.23
CA GLN A 29 8.98 8.02 10.32
C GLN A 29 8.66 9.35 11.00
N LYS A 30 9.34 9.69 12.11
CA LYS A 30 9.16 10.97 12.81
C LYS A 30 9.58 12.18 11.97
N PHE A 31 10.47 11.97 11.00
CA PHE A 31 10.85 12.97 10.01
C PHE A 31 10.00 12.92 8.74
N GLU A 32 8.98 12.05 8.67
CA GLU A 32 8.14 11.83 7.50
C GLU A 32 8.96 11.41 6.26
N ILE A 33 10.07 10.71 6.49
CA ILE A 33 10.96 10.19 5.43
C ILE A 33 10.51 8.76 5.12
N SER A 34 9.28 8.62 4.61
CA SER A 34 8.76 7.35 4.10
C SER A 34 8.46 7.46 2.60
N PRO A 35 8.54 6.34 1.84
CA PRO A 35 8.14 6.32 0.44
C PRO A 35 6.71 6.84 0.24
N GLU A 36 5.81 6.55 1.17
CA GLU A 36 4.43 7.03 1.16
C GLU A 36 4.31 8.55 1.33
N THR A 37 5.15 9.16 2.17
CA THR A 37 5.16 10.63 2.31
C THR A 37 5.58 11.29 1.00
N TYR A 38 6.64 10.78 0.36
CA TYR A 38 7.12 11.31 -0.92
C TYR A 38 6.08 11.12 -2.03
N ARG A 39 5.38 9.98 -2.05
CA ARG A 39 4.25 9.75 -2.94
C ARG A 39 3.15 10.79 -2.75
N LEU A 40 2.73 11.02 -1.51
CA LEU A 40 1.63 11.93 -1.22
C LEU A 40 1.97 13.36 -1.67
N ARG A 41 3.19 13.82 -1.40
CA ARG A 41 3.69 15.11 -1.87
C ARG A 41 3.76 15.15 -3.40
N PHE A 42 4.28 14.11 -4.04
CA PHE A 42 4.35 14.06 -5.51
C PHE A 42 2.97 14.19 -6.19
N ARG A 43 1.92 13.60 -5.60
CA ARG A 43 0.56 13.60 -6.16
C ARG A 43 -0.27 14.83 -5.81
N ASN A 44 -0.06 15.40 -4.62
CA ASN A 44 -0.93 16.43 -4.06
C ASN A 44 -0.26 17.77 -3.86
N ASP A 45 1.05 17.91 -4.12
CA ASP A 45 1.70 19.20 -4.00
C ASP A 45 1.11 20.19 -4.99
N VAL A 46 0.90 21.42 -4.50
CA VAL A 46 0.48 22.57 -5.29
C VAL A 46 1.72 23.42 -5.58
N VAL A 47 1.68 24.20 -6.65
CA VAL A 47 2.71 25.22 -6.94
C VAL A 47 2.69 26.28 -5.83
N GLY A 48 3.86 26.69 -5.34
CA GLY A 48 3.95 27.79 -4.39
C GLY A 48 3.62 29.14 -5.05
N GLU A 49 3.09 30.09 -4.28
CA GLU A 49 2.69 31.42 -4.79
C GLU A 49 3.84 32.17 -5.50
N ASP A 50 5.07 31.99 -5.02
CA ASP A 50 6.30 32.60 -5.58
C ASP A 50 7.20 31.61 -6.34
N GLU A 51 6.74 30.38 -6.60
CA GLU A 51 7.58 29.34 -7.18
C GLU A 51 7.63 29.44 -8.71
N SER A 52 8.83 29.53 -9.27
CA SER A 52 8.99 29.52 -10.73
C SER A 52 8.71 28.11 -11.30
N PRO A 53 8.26 27.99 -12.57
CA PRO A 53 8.05 26.69 -13.21
C PRO A 53 9.28 25.78 -13.21
N ARG A 54 10.49 26.37 -13.24
CA ARG A 54 11.75 25.63 -13.17
C ARG A 54 11.98 25.03 -11.78
N GLU A 55 11.70 25.79 -10.73
CA GLU A 55 11.80 25.31 -9.35
C GLU A 55 10.77 24.21 -9.08
N LEU A 56 9.53 24.41 -9.55
CA LEU A 56 8.48 23.39 -9.49
C LEU A 56 8.93 22.07 -10.14
N TYR A 57 9.50 22.13 -11.35
CA TYR A 57 10.02 20.94 -12.02
C TYR A 57 11.10 20.23 -11.19
N VAL A 58 12.09 20.98 -10.67
CA VAL A 58 13.17 20.41 -9.86
C VAL A 58 12.61 19.75 -8.60
N ARG A 59 11.63 20.38 -7.94
CA ARG A 59 10.97 19.84 -6.75
C ARG A 59 10.19 18.56 -7.05
N ILE A 60 9.34 18.56 -8.09
CA ILE A 60 8.58 17.37 -8.52
C ILE A 60 9.54 16.22 -8.89
N LYS A 61 10.61 16.52 -9.63
CA LYS A 61 11.64 15.53 -9.98
C LYS A 61 12.28 14.92 -8.73
N GLY A 62 12.65 15.74 -7.75
CA GLY A 62 13.21 15.27 -6.49
C GLY A 62 12.25 14.40 -5.66
N LEU A 63 10.95 14.66 -5.73
CA LEU A 63 9.93 13.80 -5.10
C LEU A 63 9.82 12.46 -5.82
N TYR A 64 9.80 12.45 -7.16
CA TYR A 64 9.83 11.23 -7.96
C TYR A 64 11.05 10.37 -7.64
N GLU A 65 12.25 10.96 -7.60
CA GLU A 65 13.49 10.24 -7.30
C GLU A 65 13.47 9.59 -5.92
N LYS A 66 12.94 10.28 -4.91
CA LYS A 66 12.83 9.77 -3.54
C LYS A 66 11.73 8.72 -3.36
N TRP A 67 10.65 8.83 -4.11
CA TRP A 67 9.54 7.87 -4.05
C TRP A 67 9.86 6.60 -4.86
N MET A 68 10.30 6.75 -6.11
CA MET A 68 10.50 5.63 -7.04
C MET A 68 11.90 5.03 -6.99
N LEU A 69 12.90 5.75 -6.46
CA LEU A 69 14.29 5.31 -6.41
C LEU A 69 14.79 4.72 -7.75
N PRO A 70 14.66 5.46 -8.86
CA PRO A 70 14.87 4.93 -10.22
C PRO A 70 16.31 4.46 -10.49
N ASN A 71 17.27 4.88 -9.68
CA ASN A 71 18.67 4.44 -9.78
C ASN A 71 18.93 3.07 -9.14
N THR A 72 18.03 2.62 -8.25
CA THR A 72 18.16 1.34 -7.54
C THR A 72 17.07 0.35 -7.89
N LYS A 73 15.90 0.81 -8.33
CA LYS A 73 14.78 -0.03 -8.73
C LYS A 73 14.73 -0.23 -10.24
N THR A 74 14.39 -1.44 -10.68
CA THR A 74 14.11 -1.72 -12.10
C THR A 74 12.79 -1.08 -12.53
N LYS A 75 12.57 -0.99 -13.84
CA LYS A 75 11.31 -0.48 -14.41
C LYS A 75 10.10 -1.24 -13.88
N GLU A 76 10.22 -2.55 -13.75
CA GLU A 76 9.17 -3.45 -13.26
C GLU A 76 8.87 -3.16 -11.78
N GLN A 77 9.90 -2.96 -10.96
CA GLN A 77 9.73 -2.61 -9.55
C GLN A 77 9.09 -1.23 -9.34
N ILE A 78 9.41 -0.26 -10.20
CA ILE A 78 8.74 1.05 -10.23
C ILE A 78 7.26 0.86 -10.64
N GLY A 79 7.01 0.03 -11.65
CA GLY A 79 5.66 -0.34 -12.08
C GLY A 79 4.84 -0.94 -10.95
N GLU A 80 5.38 -1.91 -10.22
CA GLU A 80 4.74 -2.51 -9.05
C GLU A 80 4.42 -1.50 -7.95
N THR A 81 5.26 -0.49 -7.77
CA THR A 81 5.00 0.59 -6.80
C THR A 81 3.77 1.41 -7.21
N ILE A 82 3.60 1.70 -8.50
CA ILE A 82 2.43 2.41 -9.05
C ILE A 82 1.18 1.51 -9.00
N ILE A 83 1.32 0.23 -9.34
CA ILE A 83 0.20 -0.73 -9.28
C ILE A 83 -0.28 -0.87 -7.84
N LEU A 84 0.63 -0.96 -6.86
CA LEU A 84 0.27 -1.05 -5.45
C LEU A 84 -0.48 0.21 -4.98
N GLU A 85 -0.04 1.40 -5.38
CA GLU A 85 -0.77 2.65 -5.12
C GLU A 85 -2.20 2.57 -5.67
N GLN A 86 -2.36 2.17 -6.93
CA GLN A 86 -3.66 2.11 -7.58
C GLN A 86 -4.54 1.03 -6.96
N PHE A 87 -3.98 -0.14 -6.64
CA PHE A 87 -4.65 -1.22 -5.95
C PHE A 87 -5.21 -0.72 -4.63
N LEU A 88 -4.36 -0.17 -3.76
CA LEU A 88 -4.78 0.38 -2.47
C LEU A 88 -5.87 1.44 -2.61
N LYS A 89 -5.83 2.29 -3.65
CA LYS A 89 -6.86 3.31 -3.91
C LYS A 89 -8.23 2.73 -4.24
N VAL A 90 -8.31 1.57 -4.90
CA VAL A 90 -9.59 0.97 -5.34
C VAL A 90 -10.16 -0.02 -4.33
N VAL A 91 -9.36 -0.61 -3.45
CA VAL A 91 -9.87 -1.52 -2.41
C VAL A 91 -10.74 -0.77 -1.40
N ASN A 92 -11.70 -1.46 -0.79
CA ASN A 92 -12.53 -0.90 0.28
C ASN A 92 -11.67 -0.44 1.47
N PRO A 93 -12.13 0.58 2.23
CA PRO A 93 -11.34 1.17 3.31
C PRO A 93 -10.88 0.18 4.38
N ASP A 94 -11.74 -0.75 4.80
CA ASP A 94 -11.42 -1.71 5.87
C ASP A 94 -10.26 -2.63 5.48
N LEU A 95 -10.28 -3.12 4.24
CA LEU A 95 -9.21 -3.98 3.74
C LEU A 95 -7.94 -3.18 3.44
N ARG A 96 -8.06 -1.95 2.96
CA ARG A 96 -6.92 -1.06 2.73
C ARG A 96 -6.12 -0.83 4.02
N SER A 97 -6.79 -0.49 5.11
CA SER A 97 -6.14 -0.29 6.41
C SER A 97 -5.41 -1.57 6.85
N TRP A 98 -6.07 -2.72 6.73
CA TRP A 98 -5.48 -4.01 7.06
C TRP A 98 -4.25 -4.37 6.21
N ILE A 99 -4.27 -4.03 4.91
CA ILE A 99 -3.12 -4.24 4.02
C ILE A 99 -1.96 -3.31 4.42
N LEU A 100 -2.25 -2.04 4.68
CA LEU A 100 -1.23 -1.04 5.03
C LEU A 100 -0.50 -1.38 6.34
N GLU A 101 -1.21 -1.91 7.33
CA GLU A 101 -0.61 -2.37 8.60
C GLU A 101 0.43 -3.48 8.41
N ARG A 102 0.35 -4.24 7.32
CA ARG A 102 1.26 -5.35 7.01
C ARG A 102 2.42 -4.97 6.09
N GLY A 103 2.39 -3.78 5.50
CA GLY A 103 3.49 -3.23 4.70
C GLY A 103 3.92 -4.10 3.51
N PRO A 104 3.04 -4.41 2.55
CA PRO A 104 3.40 -5.19 1.36
C PRO A 104 4.46 -4.48 0.52
N SER A 105 5.34 -5.25 -0.09
CA SER A 105 6.38 -4.76 -1.01
C SER A 105 5.89 -4.65 -2.46
N SER A 106 4.77 -5.31 -2.81
CA SER A 106 4.19 -5.30 -4.16
C SER A 106 2.66 -5.42 -4.15
N ALA A 107 2.01 -5.10 -5.27
CA ALA A 107 0.56 -5.26 -5.41
C ALA A 107 0.15 -6.74 -5.39
N ALA A 108 0.96 -7.62 -6.00
CA ALA A 108 0.72 -9.06 -5.99
C ALA A 108 0.75 -9.62 -4.56
N GLU A 109 1.70 -9.17 -3.74
CA GLU A 109 1.79 -9.55 -2.34
C GLU A 109 0.58 -9.04 -1.54
N ALA A 110 0.18 -7.79 -1.75
CA ALA A 110 -1.00 -7.20 -1.13
C ALA A 110 -2.29 -7.99 -1.47
N ALA A 111 -2.46 -8.36 -2.74
CA ALA A 111 -3.61 -9.14 -3.19
C ALA A 111 -3.64 -10.53 -2.54
N LYS A 112 -2.50 -11.23 -2.51
CA LYS A 112 -2.37 -12.54 -1.86
C LYS A 112 -2.69 -12.47 -0.36
N MET A 113 -2.27 -11.42 0.33
CA MET A 113 -2.61 -11.22 1.75
C MET A 113 -4.10 -10.94 1.96
N ALA A 114 -4.74 -10.21 1.04
CA ALA A 114 -6.14 -9.83 1.14
C ALA A 114 -7.13 -10.98 0.82
N GLU A 115 -6.70 -11.96 0.04
CA GLU A 115 -7.53 -13.07 -0.45
C GLU A 115 -8.29 -13.82 0.65
N PRO A 116 -7.67 -14.26 1.77
CA PRO A 116 -8.37 -14.96 2.85
C PRO A 116 -9.45 -14.11 3.53
N ARG A 117 -9.26 -12.79 3.55
CA ARG A 117 -10.22 -11.86 4.15
C ARG A 117 -11.44 -11.68 3.26
N PHE A 118 -11.25 -11.66 1.94
CA PHE A 118 -12.35 -11.66 0.96
C PHE A 118 -13.12 -12.99 0.89
N THR A 119 -12.46 -14.13 1.07
CA THR A 119 -13.15 -15.44 1.00
C THR A 119 -13.99 -15.72 2.24
N THR A 120 -13.59 -15.23 3.41
CA THR A 120 -14.33 -15.40 4.66
C THR A 120 -15.63 -14.58 4.69
N GLU A 121 -15.70 -13.47 3.95
CA GLU A 121 -16.90 -12.62 3.85
C GLU A 121 -17.88 -13.06 2.75
N ARG A 122 -17.51 -14.02 1.88
CA ARG A 122 -18.51 -14.66 1.03
C ARG A 122 -19.28 -15.67 1.87
N PRO A 123 -20.62 -15.61 1.93
CA PRO A 123 -21.38 -16.76 2.35
C PRO A 123 -20.96 -17.90 1.41
N PHE A 124 -20.51 -19.02 1.99
CA PHE A 124 -20.45 -20.27 1.25
C PHE A 124 -21.77 -20.41 0.51
N PRO A 125 -21.81 -20.68 -0.82
CA PRO A 125 -23.03 -21.17 -1.42
C PRO A 125 -23.41 -22.41 -0.64
N CYS A 126 -24.50 -22.35 0.13
CA CYS A 126 -25.06 -23.53 0.77
C CYS A 126 -25.24 -24.56 -0.33
N ALA A 127 -24.51 -25.67 -0.26
CA ALA A 127 -24.75 -26.81 -1.11
C ALA A 127 -26.12 -27.39 -0.72
N GLN A 128 -27.12 -27.22 -1.59
CA GLN A 128 -28.43 -27.91 -1.67
C GLN A 128 -29.15 -27.30 -2.90
N ASP A 129 -29.64 -28.02 -3.91
CA ASP A 129 -30.27 -29.34 -3.91
C ASP A 129 -29.92 -30.18 -5.16
N GLU A 130 -29.43 -31.39 -4.91
CA GLU A 130 -29.69 -32.55 -5.77
C GLU A 130 -30.91 -33.28 -5.19
N ARG A 131 -32.09 -33.14 -5.82
CA ARG A 131 -33.30 -34.00 -5.77
C ARG A 131 -34.47 -33.22 -6.40
N GLU A 132 -34.82 -33.43 -7.66
CA GLU A 132 -35.92 -34.28 -8.19
C GLU A 132 -36.38 -33.50 -9.45
N ALA A 133 -36.69 -34.04 -10.62
CA ALA A 133 -37.35 -35.29 -10.92
C ALA A 133 -36.94 -35.83 -12.29
N CYS A 134 -36.67 -37.13 -12.33
CA CYS A 134 -36.80 -37.92 -13.53
C CYS A 134 -38.29 -38.33 -13.65
N THR A 135 -39.06 -37.66 -14.49
CA THR A 135 -40.31 -38.14 -15.14
C THR A 135 -40.53 -37.22 -16.33
N SER A 136 -40.70 -37.63 -17.58
CA SER A 136 -41.21 -38.88 -18.13
C SER A 136 -40.81 -38.95 -19.59
N ASN A 137 -40.60 -40.17 -20.08
CA ASN A 137 -40.63 -40.51 -21.49
C ASN A 137 -41.88 -39.94 -22.17
N THR A 138 -41.71 -39.44 -23.38
CA THR A 138 -42.61 -39.76 -24.49
C THR A 138 -41.78 -39.93 -25.76
N ASP A 139 -41.61 -41.19 -26.16
CA ASP A 139 -41.50 -41.56 -27.57
C ASP A 139 -42.63 -40.88 -28.36
N SER A 140 -42.33 -40.36 -29.56
CA SER A 140 -43.24 -40.37 -30.70
C SER A 140 -42.47 -40.01 -31.97
N THR A 141 -42.20 -41.07 -32.74
CA THR A 141 -42.17 -41.23 -34.21
C THR A 141 -41.78 -40.05 -35.10
#